data_AF-R6MD16-F1
#
_entry.id   AF-R6MD16-F1
#
_cell.length_a   1.000
_cell.length_b   1.000
_cell.length_c   1.000
_cell.angle_alpha   90.00
_cell.angle_beta   90.00
_cell.angle_gamma   90.00
#
_symmetry.space_group_name_H-M   'P 1'
#
loop_
_entity.id
_entity.type
_entity.pdbx_description
1 polymer ?
#
loop_
_entity_poly.entity_id
_entity_poly.type
_entity_poly.pdbx_seq_one_letter_code
_entity_poly.pdbx_strand_id
1 'polypeptide(L)' 'MIRVFFFLLGFGLMVIGCSFIILYLNLTTMGYNFLEYVNFIIRRIECYFSIIGFIIMILSITLKGDYRK' A
#
# COMPACT_ATOMS: atom_id res chain seq x y z
N MET A 1 22.00 -5.96 6.29
CA MET A 1 21.69 -5.50 4.92
C MET A 1 20.31 -5.96 4.43
N ILE A 2 19.97 -7.25 4.52
CA ILE A 2 18.67 -7.80 4.07
C ILE A 2 17.41 -7.09 4.63
N ARG A 3 17.45 -6.54 5.86
CA ARG A 3 16.31 -5.82 6.45
C ARG A 3 15.99 -4.49 5.75
N VAL A 4 17.04 -3.73 5.39
CA VAL A 4 16.89 -2.48 4.65
C VAL A 4 16.33 -2.77 3.25
N PHE A 5 16.72 -3.92 2.67
CA PHE A 5 16.15 -4.39 1.41
C PHE A 5 14.65 -4.70 1.51
N PHE A 6 14.20 -5.44 2.52
CA PHE A 6 12.76 -5.70 2.75
C PHE A 6 11.97 -4.42 3.06
N PHE A 7 12.57 -3.49 3.81
CA PHE A 7 11.96 -2.20 4.07
C PHE A 7 11.81 -1.36 2.80
N LEU A 8 12.85 -1.23 1.97
CA LEU A 8 12.78 -0.53 0.69
C LEU A 8 11.82 -1.20 -0.29
N LEU A 9 11.77 -2.54 -0.29
CA LEU A 9 10.85 -3.31 -1.11
C LEU A 9 9.39 -3.04 -0.69
N GLY A 10 9.08 -3.13 0.60
CA GLY A 10 7.76 -2.76 1.14
C GLY A 10 7.39 -1.30 0.86
N PHE A 11 8.35 -0.38 0.96
CA PHE A 11 8.17 1.03 0.62
C PHE A 11 7.84 1.24 -0.86
N GLY A 12 8.56 0.57 -1.77
CA GLY A 12 8.30 0.63 -3.21
C GLY A 12 6.90 0.11 -3.57
N LEU A 13 6.52 -1.05 -3.00
CA LEU A 13 5.17 -1.62 -3.16
C LEU A 13 4.07 -0.67 -2.67
N MET A 14 4.31 0.00 -1.54
CA MET A 14 3.37 0.98 -0.99
C MET A 14 3.23 2.23 -1.87
N VAL A 15 4.34 2.78 -2.37
CA VAL A 15 4.34 3.95 -3.28
C VAL A 15 3.58 3.65 -4.58
N ILE A 16 3.78 2.45 -5.14
CA ILE A 16 3.06 2.01 -6.34
C ILE A 16 1.56 1.94 -6.05
N GLY A 17 1.15 1.28 -4.95
CA GLY A 17 -0.26 1.21 -4.55
C GLY A 17 -0.91 2.58 -4.33
N CYS A 18 -0.22 3.49 -3.65
CA CYS A 18 -0.70 4.87 -3.44
C CYS A 18 -0.82 5.65 -4.76
N SER A 19 0.11 5.47 -5.70
CA SER A 19 0.05 6.13 -7.01
C SER A 19 -1.20 5.71 -7.79
N PHE A 20 -1.56 4.43 -7.75
CA PHE A 20 -2.78 3.93 -8.38
C PHE A 20 -4.05 4.51 -7.71
N ILE A 21 -4.10 4.60 -6.38
CA ILE A 21 -5.23 5.23 -5.68
C ILE A 21 -5.42 6.68 -6.14
N ILE A 22 -4.32 7.45 -6.27
CA ILE A 22 -4.36 8.83 -6.75
C ILE A 22 -4.82 8.90 -8.21
N LEU A 23 -4.36 7.99 -9.06
CA LEU A 23 -4.78 7.91 -10.46
C LEU A 23 -6.28 7.62 -10.58
N TYR A 24 -6.80 6.70 -9.77
CA TYR A 24 -8.21 6.36 -9.76
C TYR A 24 -9.09 7.48 -9.20
N LEU A 25 -8.56 8.36 -8.36
CA LEU A 25 -9.26 9.57 -7.90
C LEU A 25 -9.73 10.44 -9.08
N ASN A 26 -9.03 10.37 -10.23
CA ASN A 26 -9.42 11.04 -11.46
C ASN A 26 -10.79 10.55 -11.99
N LEU A 27 -11.17 9.27 -11.76
CA LEU A 27 -12.50 8.77 -12.16
C LEU A 27 -13.63 9.40 -11.35
N THR A 28 -13.40 9.82 -10.11
CA THR A 28 -14.40 10.57 -9.33
C THR A 28 -14.70 11.91 -10.00
N THR A 29 -13.70 12.58 -10.57
CA THR A 29 -13.89 13.81 -11.36
C THR A 29 -14.69 13.59 -12.64
N MET A 30 -14.73 12.36 -13.19
CA MET A 30 -15.53 12.01 -14.37
C MET A 30 -17.02 11.80 -14.06
N GLY A 31 -17.47 12.04 -12.82
CA GLY A 31 -18.89 11.96 -12.43
C GLY A 31 -19.29 10.65 -11.73
N TYR A 32 -18.33 9.79 -11.37
CA TYR A 32 -18.62 8.62 -10.52
C TYR A 32 -18.87 9.03 -9.08
N ASN A 33 -19.90 8.44 -8.47
CA ASN A 33 -20.22 8.65 -7.06
C ASN A 33 -19.11 8.07 -6.15
N PHE A 34 -18.90 8.65 -4.97
CA PHE A 34 -17.79 8.27 -4.08
C PHE A 34 -17.87 6.78 -3.64
N LEU A 35 -19.08 6.25 -3.49
CA LEU A 35 -19.32 4.83 -3.21
C LEU A 35 -18.89 3.90 -4.34
N GLU A 36 -19.18 4.28 -5.59
CA GLU A 36 -18.80 3.51 -6.78
C GLU A 36 -17.28 3.50 -6.96
N TYR A 37 -16.64 4.63 -6.66
CA TYR A 37 -15.17 4.75 -6.62
C TYR A 37 -14.55 3.79 -5.61
N VAL A 38 -15.01 3.78 -4.36
CA VAL A 38 -14.49 2.89 -3.31
C VAL A 38 -14.72 1.42 -3.67
N ASN A 39 -15.91 1.08 -4.20
CA ASN A 39 -16.23 -0.27 -4.66
C ASN A 39 -15.31 -0.71 -5.82
N PHE A 40 -14.96 0.21 -6.72
CA PHE A 40 -14.06 -0.06 -7.83
C PHE A 40 -12.61 -0.31 -7.37
N ILE A 41 -12.12 0.48 -6.41
CA ILE A 41 -10.77 0.34 -5.86
C ILE A 41 -10.61 -0.97 -5.09
N ILE A 42 -11.58 -1.33 -4.25
CA ILE A 42 -11.54 -2.56 -3.44
C ILE A 42 -11.49 -3.81 -4.34
N ARG A 43 -12.11 -3.74 -5.51
CA ARG A 43 -12.20 -4.85 -6.45
C ARG A 43 -10.94 -4.98 -7.34
N ARG A 44 -10.03 -4.01 -7.30
CA ARG A 44 -8.77 -3.99 -8.05
C ARG A 44 -7.61 -4.53 -7.20
N ILE A 45 -6.88 -5.51 -7.74
CA ILE A 45 -5.67 -6.10 -7.15
C ILE A 45 -4.59 -5.04 -6.85
N GLU A 46 -4.58 -3.94 -7.59
CA GLU A 46 -3.59 -2.87 -7.48
C GLU A 46 -3.58 -2.19 -6.10
N CYS A 47 -4.75 -2.06 -5.47
CA CYS A 47 -4.86 -1.40 -4.17
C CYS A 47 -4.36 -2.30 -3.02
N TYR A 48 -4.36 -3.61 -3.22
CA TYR A 48 -3.81 -4.56 -2.25
C TYR A 48 -2.29 -4.45 -2.14
N PHE A 49 -1.60 -3.97 -3.17
CA PHE A 49 -0.15 -3.71 -3.08
C PHE A 49 0.19 -2.66 -2.01
N SER A 50 -0.69 -1.68 -1.78
CA SER A 50 -0.51 -0.71 -0.70
C SER A 50 -0.59 -1.37 0.67
N ILE A 51 -1.55 -2.28 0.86
CA ILE A 51 -1.76 -3.00 2.14
C ILE A 51 -0.62 -3.99 2.38
N ILE A 52 -0.23 -4.74 1.36
CA ILE A 52 0.87 -5.71 1.43
C ILE A 52 2.21 -5.00 1.71
N GLY A 53 2.48 -3.89 1.01
CA GLY A 53 3.67 -3.07 1.25
C GLY A 53 3.73 -2.53 2.69
N PHE A 54 2.60 -2.11 3.24
CA PHE A 54 2.48 -1.64 4.62
C PHE A 54 2.73 -2.76 5.64
N ILE A 55 2.17 -3.96 5.43
CA ILE A 55 2.40 -5.14 6.27
C ILE A 55 3.89 -5.54 6.27
N ILE A 56 4.53 -5.57 5.10
CA ILE A 56 5.96 -5.89 4.97
C ILE A 56 6.83 -4.85 5.71
N MET A 57 6.46 -3.57 5.64
CA MET A 57 7.12 -2.51 6.40
C MET A 57 6.97 -2.69 7.91
N ILE A 58 5.75 -2.95 8.40
CA ILE A 58 5.48 -3.19 9.83
C ILE A 58 6.26 -4.40 10.33
N LEU A 59 6.22 -5.52 9.61
CA LEU A 59 6.95 -6.73 9.99
C LEU A 59 8.46 -6.47 10.04
N SER A 60 9.00 -5.71 9.09
CA SER A 60 10.41 -5.32 9.05
C SER A 60 10.82 -4.45 10.26
N ILE A 61 9.90 -3.62 10.77
CA ILE A 61 10.14 -2.77 11.94
C ILE A 61 9.94 -3.55 13.25
N THR A 62 8.87 -4.35 13.39
CA THR A 62 8.53 -5.07 14.62
C THR A 62 9.55 -6.17 14.94
N LEU A 63 10.18 -6.80 13.93
CA LEU A 63 11.28 -7.75 14.13
C LEU A 63 12.50 -7.12 14.83
N LYS A 64 12.57 -5.78 14.93
CA LYS A 64 13.60 -5.03 15.68
C LYS A 64 13.37 -5.07 17.20
N GLY A 65 12.15 -5.39 17.66
CA GLY A 65 11.76 -5.29 19.07
C GLY A 65 12.21 -6.44 19.97
N ASP A 66 12.58 -7.59 19.41
CA ASP A 66 12.84 -8.82 20.19
C ASP A 66 14.26 -8.90 20.82
N TYR A 67 15.08 -7.85 20.69
CA TYR A 67 16.42 -7.80 21.29
C TYR A 67 16.52 -6.89 22.53
N ARG A 68 15.43 -6.75 23.31
CA ARG A 68 15.56 -6.18 24.65
C ARG A 68 14.61 -6.80 25.69
N LYS A 69 15.14 -7.86 26.31
CA LYS A 69 14.76 -8.56 27.55
C LYS A 69 13.87 -9.78 27.38
#